data_AF-A0A257VJ66-F1
#
_entry.id   AF-A0A257VJ66-F1
#
_cell.length_a   1.000
_cell.length_b   1.000
_cell.length_c   1.000
_cell.angle_alpha   90.00
_cell.angle_beta   90.00
_cell.angle_gamma   90.00
#
_symmetry.space_group_name_H-M   'P 1'
#
loop_
_entity.id
_entity.type
_entity.pdbx_description
1 polymer ?
#
loop_
_entity_poly.entity_id
_entity_poly.type
_entity_poly.pdbx_seq_one_letter_code
_entity_poly.pdbx_strand_id
1 'polypeptide(L)'
;MRQARLAITQPIALPLREGFGSVDSVSCFRQLDQCDSPEVLVAEIARVLRPGGLLLLTVPNGDVESLLRPWFHVEMQQALDSPGQRLLICTRKKKSPY
;
A
#
# COMPACT_ATOMS: atom_id res chain seq x y z
N MET A 1 11.61 22.12 -8.30
CA MET A 1 10.62 21.48 -7.40
C MET A 1 9.98 20.31 -8.13
N ARG A 2 9.80 19.14 -7.48
CA ARG A 2 9.00 18.04 -8.07
C ARG A 2 7.52 18.35 -7.85
N GLN A 3 6.71 18.35 -8.91
CA GLN A 3 5.25 18.44 -8.79
C GLN A 3 4.70 17.08 -8.35
N ALA A 4 3.88 17.06 -7.29
CA ALA A 4 3.10 15.89 -6.92
C ALA A 4 1.97 15.69 -7.94
N ARG A 5 1.79 14.46 -8.43
CA ARG A 5 0.69 14.08 -9.32
C ARG A 5 -0.21 13.11 -8.57
N LEU A 6 -1.52 13.36 -8.58
CA LEU A 6 -2.53 12.57 -7.85
C LEU A 6 -3.36 11.75 -8.85
N ALA A 7 -3.59 10.48 -8.52
CA ALA A 7 -4.56 9.62 -9.18
C ALA A 7 -5.48 9.00 -8.12
N ILE A 8 -6.79 9.01 -8.37
CA ILE A 8 -7.81 8.38 -7.52
C ILE A 8 -8.52 7.35 -8.41
N THR A 9 -8.63 6.11 -7.94
CA THR A 9 -8.98 4.97 -8.79
C THR A 9 -9.49 3.81 -7.95
N GLN A 10 -10.18 2.88 -8.61
CA GLN A 10 -10.46 1.58 -8.02
C GLN A 10 -9.19 0.72 -7.94
N PRO A 11 -9.10 -0.19 -6.97
CA PRO A 11 -7.86 -0.88 -6.58
C PRO A 11 -7.30 -1.89 -7.58
N ILE A 12 -8.05 -2.27 -8.62
CA ILE A 12 -7.73 -3.40 -9.49
C ILE A 12 -7.35 -2.89 -10.88
N ALA A 13 -6.21 -3.39 -11.40
CA ALA A 13 -5.71 -3.11 -12.74
C ALA A 13 -5.51 -1.62 -13.05
N LEU A 14 -4.68 -0.96 -12.25
CA LEU A 14 -4.38 0.46 -12.42
C LEU A 14 -3.73 0.69 -13.80
N PRO A 15 -4.21 1.66 -14.61
CA PRO A 15 -3.68 1.97 -15.94
C PRO A 15 -2.33 2.70 -15.88
N LEU A 16 -1.54 2.43 -14.85
CA LEU A 16 -0.16 2.82 -14.71
C LEU A 16 0.70 1.73 -15.36
N ARG A 17 1.63 2.16 -16.23
CA ARG A 17 2.51 1.26 -17.00
C ARG A 17 2.96 0.06 -16.18
N GLU A 18 2.91 -1.11 -16.79
CA GLU A 18 3.61 -2.28 -16.28
C GLU A 18 5.11 -1.95 -16.13
N GLY A 19 5.69 -2.33 -15.00
CA GLY A 19 7.06 -1.99 -14.66
C GLY A 19 7.16 -1.15 -13.39
N PHE A 20 8.09 -1.57 -12.53
CA PHE A 20 8.33 -1.04 -11.19
C PHE A 20 8.37 0.49 -11.12
N GLY A 21 7.56 1.08 -10.24
CA GLY A 21 7.96 2.30 -9.56
C GLY A 21 7.70 3.64 -10.22
N SER A 22 6.51 3.81 -10.79
CA SER A 22 6.07 5.10 -11.32
C SER A 22 5.55 6.06 -10.23
N VAL A 23 5.25 5.56 -9.03
CA VAL A 23 4.64 6.35 -7.95
C VAL A 23 5.56 6.42 -6.72
N ASP A 24 5.72 7.63 -6.17
CA ASP A 24 6.50 7.88 -4.96
C ASP A 24 5.73 7.47 -3.68
N SER A 25 4.39 7.59 -3.67
CA SER A 25 3.52 7.24 -2.55
C SER A 25 2.12 6.80 -2.96
N VAL A 26 1.52 5.85 -2.24
CA VAL A 26 0.12 5.44 -2.37
C VAL A 26 -0.58 5.61 -1.03
N SER A 27 -1.81 6.14 -1.07
CA SER A 27 -2.70 6.15 0.09
C SER A 27 -3.92 5.29 -0.21
N CYS A 28 -4.21 4.32 0.65
CA CYS A 28 -5.33 3.40 0.50
C CYS A 28 -6.12 3.37 1.81
N PHE A 29 -7.39 3.78 1.75
CA PHE A 29 -8.21 3.93 2.95
C PHE A 29 -9.49 3.09 2.85
N ARG A 30 -9.79 2.35 3.92
CA ARG A 30 -11.03 1.59 4.14
C ARG A 30 -11.36 0.52 3.08
N GLN A 31 -10.37 -0.07 2.43
CA GLN A 31 -10.62 -1.06 1.37
C GLN A 31 -10.33 -2.51 1.72
N LEU A 32 -9.40 -2.82 2.64
CA LEU A 32 -9.03 -4.22 2.86
C LEU A 32 -10.17 -5.07 3.45
N ASP A 33 -11.04 -4.48 4.28
CA ASP A 33 -12.18 -5.18 4.89
C ASP A 33 -13.34 -5.45 3.93
N GLN A 34 -13.31 -4.80 2.77
CA GLN A 34 -14.34 -4.91 1.73
C GLN A 34 -13.79 -5.50 0.43
N CYS A 35 -12.53 -5.95 0.46
CA CYS A 35 -11.87 -6.52 -0.70
C CYS A 35 -11.98 -8.04 -0.64
N ASP A 36 -12.56 -8.65 -1.67
CA ASP A 36 -12.65 -10.11 -1.80
C ASP A 36 -11.27 -10.77 -1.95
N SER A 37 -10.27 -10.02 -2.41
CA SER A 37 -8.91 -10.51 -2.69
C SER A 37 -7.87 -9.47 -2.27
N PRO A 38 -7.68 -9.26 -0.94
CA PRO A 38 -6.79 -8.23 -0.41
C PRO A 38 -5.32 -8.42 -0.84
N GLU A 39 -4.90 -9.66 -1.12
CA GLU A 39 -3.59 -10.00 -1.66
C GLU A 39 -3.34 -9.47 -3.07
N VAL A 40 -4.37 -9.46 -3.92
CA VAL A 40 -4.30 -8.90 -5.27
C VAL A 40 -4.14 -7.39 -5.20
N LEU A 41 -4.91 -6.74 -4.31
CA LEU A 41 -4.79 -5.30 -4.06
C LEU A 41 -3.39 -4.94 -3.54
N VAL A 42 -2.89 -5.65 -2.53
CA VAL A 42 -1.55 -5.39 -1.98
C VAL A 42 -0.45 -5.62 -3.02
N ALA A 43 -0.57 -6.66 -3.85
CA ALA A 43 0.36 -6.91 -4.94
C ALA A 43 0.31 -5.79 -6.01
N GLU A 44 -0.87 -5.26 -6.31
CA GLU A 44 -1.04 -4.16 -7.27
C GLU A 44 -0.46 -2.84 -6.74
N ILE A 45 -0.72 -2.50 -5.48
CA ILE A 45 -0.09 -1.35 -4.79
C ILE A 45 1.43 -1.49 -4.82
N ALA A 46 1.92 -2.70 -4.54
CA ALA A 46 3.33 -3.00 -4.65
C ALA A 46 3.81 -2.78 -6.09
N ARG A 47 3.14 -3.33 -7.12
CA ARG A 47 3.55 -3.17 -8.53
C ARG A 47 3.79 -1.71 -8.93
N VAL A 48 2.89 -0.79 -8.54
CA VAL A 48 2.96 0.62 -8.95
C VAL A 48 3.92 1.47 -8.11
N LEU A 49 4.12 1.12 -6.83
CA LEU A 49 5.06 1.81 -5.95
C LEU A 49 6.52 1.51 -6.31
N ARG A 50 7.35 2.56 -6.32
CA ARG A 50 8.80 2.38 -6.50
C ARG A 50 9.39 1.66 -5.30
N PRO A 51 10.49 0.92 -5.46
CA PRO A 51 11.34 0.53 -4.33
C PRO A 51 11.61 1.72 -3.40
N GLY A 52 11.33 1.59 -2.10
CA GLY A 52 11.43 2.68 -1.13
C GLY A 52 10.29 3.70 -1.15
N GLY A 53 9.28 3.51 -2.01
CA GLY A 53 8.06 4.33 -2.02
C GLY A 53 7.18 4.07 -0.80
N LEU A 54 6.38 5.06 -0.42
CA LEU A 54 5.57 5.03 0.80
C LEU A 54 4.15 4.51 0.53
N LEU A 55 3.64 3.71 1.45
CA LEU A 55 2.24 3.30 1.51
C LEU A 55 1.65 3.81 2.83
N LEU A 56 0.57 4.59 2.74
CA LEU A 56 -0.31 4.89 3.85
C LEU A 56 -1.56 4.04 3.71
N LEU A 57 -1.84 3.20 4.69
CA LEU A 57 -2.90 2.20 4.58
C LEU A 57 -3.72 2.17 5.87
N THR A 58 -5.05 2.29 5.77
CA THR A 58 -5.91 1.95 6.90
C THR A 58 -6.38 0.51 6.82
N VAL A 59 -6.28 -0.18 7.96
CA VAL A 59 -6.54 -1.60 8.11
C VAL A 59 -7.41 -1.84 9.34
N PRO A 60 -8.15 -2.96 9.40
CA PRO A 60 -8.84 -3.36 10.61
C PRO A 60 -7.83 -3.68 11.72
N ASN A 61 -8.33 -3.72 12.95
CA ASN A 61 -7.62 -4.34 14.05
C ASN A 61 -7.55 -5.86 13.81
N GLY A 62 -6.35 -6.37 13.57
CA GLY A 62 -6.12 -7.77 13.22
C GLY A 62 -4.75 -7.98 12.57
N ASP A 63 -4.41 -9.23 12.29
CA ASP A 63 -3.20 -9.56 11.54
C ASP A 63 -3.42 -9.26 10.05
N VAL A 64 -2.81 -8.17 9.60
CA VAL A 64 -2.62 -7.84 8.18
C VAL A 64 -1.14 -7.83 7.81
N GLU A 65 -0.26 -8.08 8.79
CA GLU A 65 1.18 -7.97 8.58
C GLU A 65 1.65 -9.13 7.71
N SER A 66 1.08 -10.32 7.89
CA SER A 66 1.30 -11.48 7.02
C SER A 66 1.04 -11.19 5.53
N LEU A 67 0.00 -10.40 5.22
CA LEU A 67 -0.34 -9.96 3.86
C LEU A 67 0.67 -8.96 3.29
N LEU A 68 1.16 -8.03 4.12
CA LEU A 68 2.04 -6.94 3.70
C LEU A 68 3.51 -7.36 3.62
N ARG A 69 3.93 -8.30 4.49
CA ARG A 69 5.33 -8.71 4.68
C ARG A 69 6.05 -9.13 3.40
N PRO A 70 5.43 -9.75 2.39
CA PRO A 70 6.14 -10.07 1.14
C PRO A 70 6.66 -8.82 0.41
N TRP A 71 5.98 -7.68 0.54
CA TRP A 71 6.21 -6.51 -0.29
C TRP A 71 6.70 -5.28 0.49
N PHE A 72 6.36 -5.17 1.77
CA PHE A 72 6.51 -3.94 2.56
C PHE A 72 7.21 -4.17 3.90
N HIS A 73 7.88 -3.14 4.39
CA HIS A 73 8.24 -2.97 5.80
C HIS A 73 7.23 -2.04 6.45
N VAL A 74 6.69 -2.42 7.62
CA VAL A 74 5.85 -1.53 8.43
C VAL A 74 6.78 -0.66 9.27
N GLU A 75 6.75 0.65 9.04
CA GLU A 75 7.58 1.63 9.75
C GLU A 75 6.88 2.13 11.02
N MET A 76 5.57 2.35 10.91
CA MET A 76 4.77 2.90 11.99
C MET A 76 3.35 2.35 11.92
N GLN A 77 2.75 2.20 13.10
CA GLN A 77 1.34 1.93 13.26
C GLN A 77 0.73 2.90 14.27
N GLN A 78 -0.47 3.38 13.98
CA GLN A 78 -1.20 4.31 14.85
C GLN A 78 -2.68 3.92 14.86
N ALA A 79 -3.25 3.76 16.05
CA ALA A 79 -4.69 3.60 16.20
C ALA A 79 -5.40 4.89 15.72
N LEU A 80 -6.52 4.73 15.02
CA LEU A 80 -7.35 5.86 14.63
C LEU A 80 -8.46 6.08 15.66
N ASP A 81 -8.99 7.31 15.72
CA ASP A 81 -10.16 7.64 16.57
C ASP A 81 -11.39 6.82 16.18
N SER A 82 -11.46 6.36 14.94
CA SER A 82 -12.47 5.39 14.47
C SER A 82 -12.18 4.01 15.09
N PRO A 83 -13.08 3.47 15.94
CA PRO A 83 -12.86 2.19 16.60
C PRO A 83 -12.64 1.06 15.58
N GLY A 84 -11.72 0.16 15.90
CA GLY A 84 -11.48 -1.02 15.06
C GLY A 84 -10.54 -0.78 13.87
N GLN A 85 -9.98 0.43 13.71
CA GLN A 85 -9.04 0.73 12.64
C GLN A 85 -7.70 1.30 13.13
N ARG A 86 -6.67 1.05 12.33
CA ARG A 86 -5.34 1.63 12.50
C ARG A 86 -4.77 2.09 11.16
N LEU A 87 -3.96 3.13 11.20
CA LEU A 87 -3.13 3.57 10.10
C LEU A 87 -1.78 2.85 10.16
N LEU A 88 -1.37 2.33 9.03
CA LEU A 88 -0.03 1.82 8.78
C LEU A 88 0.71 2.78 7.85
N ILE A 89 1.96 3.08 8.22
CA ILE A 89 2.95 3.67 7.32
C ILE A 89 3.92 2.56 6.95
N CYS A 90 4.03 2.27 5.65
CA CYS A 90 4.87 1.22 5.14
C CYS A 90 5.82 1.72 4.06
N THR A 91 6.99 1.10 3.96
CA THR A 91 7.96 1.32 2.90
C THR A 91 7.99 0.12 1.96
N ARG A 92 7.93 0.36 0.64
CA ARG A 92 8.10 -0.71 -0.34
C ARG A 92 9.51 -1.27 -0.27
N LYS A 93 9.62 -2.60 -0.12
CA LYS A 93 10.91 -3.30 -0.14
C LYS A 93 11.65 -3.04 -1.44
N LYS A 94 12.96 -2.83 -1.35
CA LYS A 94 13.85 -2.97 -2.50
C LYS A 94 13.81 -4.45 -2.87
N LYS A 95 13.60 -4.77 -4.15
CA LYS A 95 13.65 -6.16 -4.64
C LYS A 95 14.95 -6.78 -4.09
N SER A 96 14.86 -7.98 -3.52
CA SER A 96 16.05 -8.73 -3.11
C SER A 96 17.04 -8.75 -4.28
N PRO A 97 18.33 -8.45 -4.09
CA PRO A 97 19.34 -8.58 -5.14
C PRO A 97 19.67 -10.04 -5.48
N TYR A 98 19.08 -10.99 -4.75
CA TYR A 98 19.16 -12.43 -5.00
C TYR A 98 17.98 -12.91 -5.85
#